data_AF-A0A3M0JY84-F1
#
_entry.id   AF-A0A3M0JY84-F1
#
_cell.length_a   1.000
_cell.length_b   1.000
_cell.length_c   1.000
_cell.angle_alpha   90.00
_cell.angle_beta   90.00
_cell.angle_gamma   90.00
#
_symmetry.space_group_name_H-M   'P 1'
#
loop_
_entity.id
_entity.type
_entity.pdbx_description
1 polymer ?
#
loop_
_entity_poly.entity_id
_entity_poly.type
_entity_poly.pdbx_seq_one_letter_code
_entity_poly.pdbx_strand_id
1 'polypeptide(L)'
;MTPKHEKQEFVTVLVRDPRIQKEDSWHSYIDYEIFIHLPELPSKTPFFNMNNPNHVDHRRQGLQEFLEKILQDALLLSDSRLHLFLQTQLSPEDMEACVSGQTKYSVADAIHSFASLNRRFPIEDEERKKGKNDADSDSER
;
A
#
# COMPACT_ATOMS: atom_id res chain seq x y z
N MET A 1 -2.37 -40.17 1.52
CA MET A 1 -2.65 -38.91 0.79
C MET A 1 -3.71 -38.15 1.57
N THR A 2 -3.33 -37.13 2.32
CA THR A 2 -4.29 -36.21 2.95
C THR A 2 -4.74 -35.20 1.90
N PRO A 3 -6.04 -34.89 1.81
CA PRO A 3 -6.53 -33.91 0.84
C PRO A 3 -6.01 -32.53 1.25
N LYS A 4 -5.23 -31.90 0.37
CA LYS A 4 -4.92 -30.48 0.46
C LYS A 4 -6.25 -29.74 0.41
N HIS A 5 -6.67 -29.18 1.54
CA HIS A 5 -7.80 -28.26 1.55
C HIS A 5 -7.34 -27.00 0.81
N GLU A 6 -7.84 -26.81 -0.42
CA GLU A 6 -7.79 -25.52 -1.09
C GLU A 6 -8.59 -24.54 -0.23
N LYS A 7 -7.91 -23.57 0.37
CA LYS A 7 -8.57 -22.53 1.14
C LYS A 7 -9.33 -21.65 0.16
N GLN A 8 -10.65 -21.73 0.22
CA GLN A 8 -11.52 -20.85 -0.56
C GLN A 8 -11.51 -19.46 0.10
N GLU A 9 -10.94 -18.48 -0.59
CA GLU A 9 -10.91 -17.08 -0.14
C GLU A 9 -12.33 -16.51 -0.22
N PHE A 10 -12.81 -15.91 0.87
CA PHE A 10 -14.11 -15.26 0.92
C PHE A 10 -13.95 -13.82 1.40
N VAL A 11 -14.53 -12.89 0.66
CA VAL A 11 -14.65 -11.48 1.06
C VAL A 11 -16.07 -11.27 1.55
N THR A 12 -16.22 -10.77 2.79
CA THR A 12 -17.55 -10.43 3.31
C THR A 12 -17.86 -8.98 2.96
N VAL A 13 -18.86 -8.79 2.09
CA VAL A 13 -19.40 -7.47 1.74
C VAL A 13 -20.74 -7.27 2.43
N LEU A 14 -20.92 -6.13 3.09
CA LEU A 14 -22.15 -5.76 3.78
C LEU A 14 -22.74 -4.52 3.12
N VAL A 15 -24.01 -4.59 2.69
CA VAL A 15 -24.77 -3.45 2.18
C VAL A 15 -25.77 -3.02 3.25
N ARG A 16 -25.73 -1.75 3.67
CA ARG A 16 -26.55 -1.23 4.77
C ARG A 16 -27.05 0.19 4.49
N ASP A 17 -27.92 0.64 5.38
CA ASP A 17 -28.42 2.01 5.50
C ASP A 17 -28.99 2.61 4.20
N PRO A 18 -30.17 2.14 3.75
CA PRO A 18 -30.83 2.73 2.59
C PRO A 18 -31.26 4.17 2.90
N ARG A 19 -30.68 5.15 2.20
CA ARG A 19 -31.08 6.56 2.34
C ARG A 19 -31.69 7.07 1.04
N ILE A 20 -32.79 7.80 1.17
CA ILE A 20 -33.41 8.47 0.03
C ILE A 20 -32.66 9.78 -0.19
N GLN A 21 -32.14 9.96 -1.40
CA GLN A 21 -31.51 11.18 -1.85
C GLN A 21 -32.49 11.96 -2.75
N LYS A 22 -32.44 13.29 -2.64
CA LYS A 22 -33.29 14.22 -3.41
C LYS A 22 -34.79 13.91 -3.27
N GLU A 23 -35.24 13.71 -2.03
CA GLU A 23 -36.60 13.28 -1.68
C GLU A 23 -37.71 14.13 -2.33
N ASP A 24 -37.50 15.45 -2.46
CA ASP A 24 -38.45 16.39 -3.08
C ASP A 24 -38.23 16.61 -4.60
N SER A 25 -37.47 15.74 -5.28
CA SER A 25 -37.14 15.86 -6.69
C SER A 25 -37.70 14.71 -7.53
N TRP A 26 -38.03 14.97 -8.80
CA TRP A 26 -38.33 13.93 -9.80
C TRP A 26 -37.16 12.96 -10.05
N HIS A 27 -35.95 13.31 -9.59
CA HIS A 27 -34.75 12.49 -9.65
C HIS A 27 -34.39 11.89 -8.29
N SER A 28 -35.37 11.52 -7.47
CA SER A 28 -35.09 10.81 -6.21
C SER A 28 -34.48 9.42 -6.49
N TYR A 29 -33.53 9.02 -5.65
CA TYR A 29 -32.90 7.69 -5.72
C TYR A 29 -32.53 7.21 -4.31
N ILE A 30 -32.30 5.90 -4.18
CA ILE A 30 -31.83 5.29 -2.93
C ILE A 30 -30.35 5.00 -3.10
N ASP A 31 -29.53 5.46 -2.15
CA ASP A 31 -28.15 5.02 -1.99
C ASP A 31 -28.01 4.07 -0.78
N TYR A 32 -26.87 3.37 -0.74
CA TYR A 32 -26.53 2.41 0.29
C TYR A 32 -25.08 2.61 0.72
N GLU A 33 -24.80 2.33 1.99
CA GLU A 33 -23.44 2.22 2.48
C GLU A 33 -22.92 0.78 2.27
N ILE A 34 -21.69 0.65 1.77
CA ILE A 34 -21.01 -0.64 1.57
C ILE A 34 -19.84 -0.73 2.54
N PHE A 35 -19.81 -1.80 3.35
CA PHE A 35 -18.72 -2.07 4.29
C PHE A 35 -17.96 -3.34 3.89
N ILE A 36 -16.64 -3.28 4.07
CA ILE A 36 -15.73 -4.43 3.98
C ILE A 36 -15.32 -4.80 5.41
N HIS A 37 -15.42 -6.08 5.76
CA HIS A 37 -14.99 -6.55 7.08
C HIS A 37 -13.46 -6.67 7.14
N LEU A 38 -12.82 -5.84 7.97
CA LEU A 38 -11.37 -5.86 8.17
C LEU A 38 -10.97 -6.84 9.29
N PRO A 39 -9.81 -7.51 9.17
CA PRO A 39 -9.24 -8.27 10.27
C PRO A 39 -8.99 -7.39 11.51
N GLU A 40 -9.13 -7.97 12.70
CA GLU A 40 -8.85 -7.25 13.95
C GLU A 40 -7.33 -7.10 14.17
N LEU A 41 -6.92 -5.91 14.60
CA LEU A 41 -5.58 -5.68 15.13
C LEU A 41 -5.41 -6.38 16.49
N PRO A 42 -4.18 -6.72 16.91
CA PRO A 42 -3.94 -7.15 18.29
C PRO A 42 -4.49 -6.13 19.26
N SER A 43 -5.15 -6.62 20.31
CA SER A 43 -5.81 -5.77 21.29
C SER A 43 -4.83 -4.73 21.87
N LYS A 44 -5.31 -3.50 22.04
CA LYS A 44 -4.54 -2.48 22.75
C LYS A 44 -4.43 -2.90 24.21
N THR A 45 -3.31 -3.52 24.59
CA THR A 45 -3.03 -3.90 25.98
C THR A 45 -2.81 -2.63 26.80
N PRO A 46 -3.63 -2.33 27.82
CA PRO A 46 -3.51 -1.09 28.61
C PRO A 46 -2.22 -1.01 29.43
N PHE A 47 -1.50 -2.13 29.58
CA PHE A 47 -0.21 -2.22 30.27
C PHE A 47 0.86 -2.89 29.38
N PHE A 48 0.96 -2.46 28.12
CA PHE A 48 2.05 -2.90 27.26
C PHE A 48 3.40 -2.53 27.87
N ASN A 49 4.30 -3.49 27.99
CA ASN A 49 5.64 -3.26 28.52
C ASN A 49 6.65 -3.68 27.44
N MET A 50 7.34 -2.69 26.86
CA MET A 50 8.33 -2.91 25.81
C MET A 50 9.53 -3.75 26.27
N ASN A 51 9.81 -3.74 27.58
CA ASN A 51 10.91 -4.52 28.16
C ASN A 51 10.50 -5.96 28.52
N ASN A 52 9.22 -6.30 28.37
CA ASN A 52 8.74 -7.67 28.56
C ASN A 52 8.71 -8.39 27.20
N PRO A 53 9.63 -9.35 26.95
CA PRO A 53 9.70 -10.03 25.65
C PRO A 53 8.39 -10.74 25.30
N ASN A 54 7.66 -11.26 26.28
CA ASN A 54 6.37 -11.92 26.04
C ASN A 54 5.31 -10.93 25.52
N HIS A 55 5.29 -9.69 26.04
CA HIS A 55 4.34 -8.67 25.56
C HIS A 55 4.70 -8.26 24.13
N VAL A 56 5.99 -8.07 23.85
CA VAL A 56 6.49 -7.72 22.51
C VAL A 56 6.18 -8.84 21.52
N ASP A 57 6.47 -10.10 21.86
CA ASP A 57 6.21 -11.25 20.99
C ASP A 57 4.72 -11.48 20.76
N HIS A 58 3.88 -11.33 21.79
CA HIS A 58 2.43 -11.43 21.63
C HIS A 58 1.90 -10.37 20.65
N ARG A 59 2.38 -9.12 20.78
CA ARG A 59 2.02 -8.04 19.85
C ARG A 59 2.53 -8.33 18.43
N ARG A 60 3.78 -8.79 18.29
CA ARG A 60 4.37 -9.17 16.99
C ARG A 60 3.53 -10.26 16.32
N GLN A 61 3.12 -11.28 17.06
CA GLN A 61 2.30 -12.39 16.57
C GLN A 61 0.93 -11.90 16.08
N GLY A 62 0.23 -11.08 16.85
CA GLY A 62 -1.07 -10.55 16.42
C GLY A 62 -0.97 -9.61 15.22
N LEU A 63 0.11 -8.82 15.10
CA LEU A 63 0.37 -8.02 13.90
C LEU A 63 0.66 -8.90 12.67
N GLN A 64 1.40 -10.01 12.86
CA GLN A 64 1.65 -10.97 11.79
C GLN A 64 0.33 -11.61 11.32
N GLU A 65 -0.51 -12.09 12.23
CA GLU A 65 -1.80 -12.69 11.89
C GLU A 65 -2.74 -11.69 11.18
N PHE A 66 -2.72 -10.43 11.60
CA PHE A 66 -3.46 -9.36 10.94
C PHE A 66 -3.01 -9.19 9.48
N LEU A 67 -1.69 -9.08 9.24
CA LEU A 67 -1.15 -8.94 7.89
C LEU A 67 -1.41 -10.18 7.03
N GLU A 68 -1.26 -11.38 7.59
CA GLU A 68 -1.54 -12.64 6.88
C GLU A 68 -3.00 -12.72 6.39
N LYS A 69 -3.95 -12.19 7.17
CA LYS A 69 -5.36 -12.11 6.77
C LYS A 69 -5.60 -11.03 5.72
N ILE A 70 -4.96 -9.87 5.83
CA ILE A 70 -5.07 -8.80 4.84
C ILE A 70 -4.56 -9.26 3.47
N LEU A 71 -3.43 -9.97 3.44
CA LEU A 71 -2.81 -10.44 2.19
C LEU A 71 -3.62 -11.54 1.48
N GLN A 72 -4.68 -12.08 2.11
CA GLN A 72 -5.62 -13.04 1.51
C GLN A 72 -6.84 -12.35 0.90
N ASP A 73 -6.99 -11.02 1.03
CA ASP A 73 -8.13 -10.28 0.50
C ASP A 73 -7.69 -9.38 -0.66
N ALA A 74 -8.11 -9.73 -1.88
CA ALA A 74 -7.79 -8.98 -3.09
C ALA A 74 -8.31 -7.53 -3.08
N LEU A 75 -9.41 -7.24 -2.38
CA LEU A 75 -9.91 -5.85 -2.25
C LEU A 75 -8.97 -5.03 -1.39
N LEU A 76 -8.48 -5.59 -0.27
CA LEU A 76 -7.53 -4.89 0.59
C LEU A 76 -6.17 -4.73 -0.09
N LEU A 77 -5.75 -5.73 -0.87
CA LEU A 77 -4.57 -5.64 -1.73
C LEU A 77 -4.69 -4.60 -2.84
N SER A 78 -5.90 -4.18 -3.22
CA SER A 78 -6.08 -3.10 -4.20
C SER A 78 -5.87 -1.71 -3.61
N ASP A 79 -5.82 -1.57 -2.28
CA ASP A 79 -5.59 -0.28 -1.61
C ASP A 79 -4.13 0.13 -1.71
N SER A 80 -3.86 1.23 -2.42
CA SER A 80 -2.51 1.77 -2.59
C SER A 80 -1.87 2.22 -1.27
N ARG A 81 -2.65 2.61 -0.26
CA ARG A 81 -2.12 2.96 1.08
C ARG A 81 -1.52 1.74 1.75
N LEU A 82 -2.07 0.54 1.56
CA LEU A 82 -1.49 -0.69 2.10
C LEU A 82 -0.09 -0.92 1.51
N HIS A 83 0.07 -0.75 0.20
CA HIS A 83 1.37 -0.88 -0.47
C HIS A 83 2.37 0.15 0.02
N LEU A 84 1.96 1.42 0.11
CA LEU A 84 2.83 2.48 0.65
C LEU A 84 3.25 2.18 2.10
N PHE A 85 2.33 1.72 2.95
CA PHE A 85 2.62 1.36 4.35
C PHE A 85 3.64 0.21 4.45
N LEU A 86 3.50 -0.82 3.62
CA LEU A 86 4.35 -2.01 3.67
C LEU A 86 5.70 -1.83 2.97
N GLN A 87 5.77 -0.95 1.96
CA GLN A 87 6.92 -0.88 1.03
C GLN A 87 7.65 0.46 1.05
N THR A 88 7.25 1.41 1.89
CA THR A 88 7.93 2.71 2.05
C THR A 88 8.05 3.11 3.53
N GLN A 89 8.69 4.25 3.81
CA GLN A 89 8.68 4.91 5.12
C GLN A 89 7.92 6.24 5.08
N LEU A 90 6.95 6.38 4.17
CA LEU A 90 6.10 7.58 4.13
C LEU A 90 5.27 7.71 5.41
N SER A 91 5.08 8.96 5.86
CA SER A 91 4.16 9.24 6.95
C SER A 91 2.71 9.01 6.50
N PRO A 92 1.75 8.79 7.42
CA PRO A 92 0.34 8.69 7.05
C PRO A 92 -0.18 9.90 6.27
N GLU A 93 0.35 11.11 6.54
CA GLU A 93 0.01 12.33 5.82
C GLU A 93 0.54 12.32 4.38
N ASP A 94 1.81 11.92 4.19
CA ASP A 94 2.41 11.81 2.86
C ASP A 94 1.76 10.71 2.02
N MET A 95 1.37 9.61 2.67
CA MET A 95 0.62 8.53 2.02
C MET A 95 -0.71 9.04 1.49
N GLU A 96 -1.48 9.78 2.31
CA GLU A 96 -2.78 10.32 1.92
C GLU A 96 -2.64 11.34 0.79
N ALA A 97 -1.63 12.22 0.87
CA ALA A 97 -1.30 13.15 -0.19
C ALA A 97 -0.94 12.41 -1.50
N CYS A 98 -0.19 11.31 -1.41
CA CYS A 98 0.23 10.51 -2.56
C CYS A 98 -0.96 9.85 -3.26
N VAL A 99 -1.83 9.17 -2.51
CA VAL A 99 -2.99 8.47 -3.08
C VAL A 99 -4.08 9.45 -3.57
N SER A 100 -4.12 10.66 -3.01
CA SER A 100 -4.99 11.76 -3.46
C SER A 100 -4.44 12.51 -4.68
N GLY A 101 -3.25 12.15 -5.18
CA GLY A 101 -2.62 12.82 -6.33
C GLY A 101 -2.08 14.22 -6.03
N GLN A 102 -1.78 14.53 -4.76
CA GLN A 102 -1.28 15.81 -4.29
C GLN A 102 0.26 15.86 -4.19
N THR A 103 0.93 14.74 -4.40
CA THR A 103 2.40 14.65 -4.48
C THR A 103 2.89 14.81 -5.92
N LYS A 104 4.21 15.03 -6.08
CA LYS A 104 4.87 15.08 -7.39
C LYS A 104 5.24 13.71 -7.95
N TYR A 105 5.08 12.65 -7.16
CA TYR A 105 5.48 11.29 -7.47
C TYR A 105 4.28 10.36 -7.28
N SER A 106 4.17 9.33 -8.10
CA SER A 106 3.11 8.32 -7.96
C SER A 106 3.43 7.33 -6.84
N VAL A 107 2.45 6.48 -6.52
CA VAL A 107 2.62 5.34 -5.61
C VAL A 107 3.77 4.44 -6.07
N ALA A 108 3.84 4.14 -7.37
CA ALA A 108 4.90 3.31 -7.94
C ALA A 108 6.27 3.97 -7.85
N ASP A 109 6.34 5.29 -8.10
CA ASP A 109 7.59 6.05 -7.97
C ASP A 109 8.10 6.06 -6.52
N ALA A 110 7.21 6.21 -5.54
CA ALA A 110 7.56 6.17 -4.11
C ALA A 110 8.15 4.82 -3.71
N ILE A 111 7.49 3.72 -4.11
CA ILE A 111 7.94 2.36 -3.84
C ILE A 111 9.29 2.09 -4.52
N HIS A 112 9.43 2.48 -5.79
CA HIS A 112 10.67 2.28 -6.54
C HIS A 112 11.84 3.09 -5.95
N SER A 113 11.60 4.36 -5.63
CA SER A 113 12.58 5.24 -5.00
C SER A 113 13.04 4.69 -3.67
N PHE A 114 12.11 4.28 -2.80
CA PHE A 114 12.44 3.69 -1.51
C PHE A 114 13.22 2.38 -1.66
N ALA A 115 12.79 1.48 -2.56
CA ALA A 115 13.52 0.24 -2.84
C ALA A 115 14.95 0.53 -3.33
N SER A 116 15.16 1.59 -4.12
CA SER A 116 16.49 1.98 -4.62
C SER A 116 17.37 2.56 -3.51
N LEU A 117 16.80 3.36 -2.60
CA LEU A 117 17.51 3.90 -1.44
C LEU A 117 17.87 2.82 -0.42
N ASN A 118 17.00 1.82 -0.26
CA ASN A 118 17.18 0.71 0.68
C ASN A 118 17.91 -0.49 0.04
N ARG A 119 18.27 -0.41 -1.26
CA ARG A 119 19.10 -1.42 -1.91
C ARG A 119 20.54 -1.31 -1.40
N ARG A 120 21.00 -2.41 -0.82
CA ARG A 120 22.38 -2.67 -0.38
C ARG A 120 23.39 -2.76 -1.55
N PHE A 121 23.00 -2.47 -2.80
CA PHE A 121 23.85 -2.54 -3.98
C PHE A 121 23.57 -1.38 -4.96
N PRO A 122 24.61 -0.79 -5.58
CA PRO A 122 24.46 0.36 -6.47
C PRO A 122 23.75 -0.01 -7.78
N ILE A 123 22.99 0.94 -8.32
CA ILE A 123 22.46 0.90 -9.69
C ILE A 123 23.55 1.48 -10.61
N GLU A 124 24.01 0.71 -11.59
CA GLU A 124 24.87 1.19 -12.67
C GLU A 124 24.00 1.96 -13.68
N ASP A 125 23.91 3.27 -13.53
CA ASP A 125 23.49 4.17 -14.61
C ASP A 125 24.72 4.95 -15.11
N GLU A 126 25.57 4.28 -15.89
CA GLU A 126 26.62 4.92 -16.67
C GLU A 126 25.99 5.64 -17.88
N GLU A 127 25.66 6.90 -17.63
CA GLU A 127 25.84 8.06 -18.50
C GLU A 127 25.72 7.84 -20.01
N ARG A 128 24.50 8.04 -20.52
CA ARG A 128 24.30 8.67 -21.84
C ARG A 128 24.73 10.15 -21.80
N LYS A 129 26.00 10.41 -21.54
CA LYS A 129 26.65 11.72 -21.77
C LYS A 129 27.99 11.54 -22.48
N LYS A 130 27.94 11.24 -23.77
CA LYS A 130 29.01 11.64 -24.68
C LYS A 130 28.44 12.16 -25.99
N GLY A 131 27.73 13.27 -25.86
CA GLY A 131 27.55 14.22 -26.95
C GLY A 131 28.31 15.50 -26.60
N LYS A 132 29.15 15.97 -27.56
CA LYS A 132 29.96 17.20 -27.59
C LYS A 132 31.35 17.14 -26.95
N ASN A 133 32.34 16.91 -27.80
CA ASN A 133 33.39 17.86 -28.16
C ASN A 133 33.54 17.68 -29.69
N ASP A 134 32.86 18.51 -30.47
CA ASP A 134 33.38 19.74 -31.07
C ASP A 134 34.51 19.47 -32.09
N ALA A 135 34.20 19.93 -33.30
CA ALA A 135 34.99 19.87 -34.51
C ALA A 135 36.31 20.63 -34.37
N ASP A 136 37.35 20.19 -35.09
CA ASP A 136 37.96 21.06 -36.11
C ASP A 136 38.85 20.29 -37.10
N SER A 137 38.65 20.62 -38.38
CA SER A 137 39.60 20.80 -39.50
C SER A 137 40.74 19.81 -39.81
N ASP A 138 41.21 19.63 -41.05
CA ASP A 138 40.77 19.93 -42.42
C ASP A 138 41.88 19.37 -43.36
N SER A 139 41.46 18.93 -44.55
CA SER A 139 42.17 18.83 -45.83
C SER A 139 43.56 18.16 -46.02
N GLU A 140 43.52 17.18 -46.94
CA GLU A 140 44.43 16.91 -48.07
C GLU A 140 45.96 16.85 -47.87
N ARG A 141 46.54 15.65 -48.04
CA ARG A 141 47.37 15.31 -49.21
C ARG A 141 47.57 13.81 -49.39
#